data_AF-A0A962D5H4-F1
#
_entry.id   AF-A0A962D5H4-F1
#
_cell.length_a   1.000
_cell.length_b   1.000
_cell.length_c   1.000
_cell.angle_alpha   90.00
_cell.angle_beta   90.00
_cell.angle_gamma   90.00
#
_symmetry.space_group_name_H-M   'P 1'
#
loop_
_entity.id
_entity.type
_entity.pdbx_description
1 polymer ?
#
loop_
_entity_poly.entity_id
_entity_poly.type
_entity_poly.pdbx_seq_one_letter_code
_entity_poly.pdbx_strand_id
1 'polypeptide(L)'
;ADYVLDLHCDNESVIHLYAATPQWSQVEPLARAVGAEVSLLATDSGDDPFDEACSLLWSRLNRAWQSRGGGADAWPQACVAVTLELRGVCDVSHELAQADSEAIIHWLTHIGLIDAPARPLPELRHPPTPLAGSIPMVAPVGGVLVHLLPVGSQVQTGAAIAEVIDVLADQVQRLHAPCDGVLYAREDGRWVHAGMTVAKIAGAEAIRSGKLLSA
;
A
#
# COMPACT_ATOMS: atom_id res chain seq x y z
N ALA A 1 -3.72 9.79 -19.65
CA ALA A 1 -5.04 9.78 -18.97
C ALA A 1 -4.94 10.73 -17.79
N ASP A 2 -6.05 11.33 -17.36
CA ASP A 2 -6.07 12.17 -16.16
C ASP A 2 -5.99 11.32 -14.88
N TYR A 3 -6.53 10.10 -14.94
CA TYR A 3 -6.49 9.09 -13.87
C TYR A 3 -5.96 7.76 -14.40
N VAL A 4 -5.10 7.10 -13.62
CA VAL A 4 -4.56 5.76 -13.87
C VAL A 4 -4.76 4.91 -12.62
N LEU A 5 -5.50 3.81 -12.76
CA LEU A 5 -5.56 2.75 -11.75
C LEU A 5 -4.77 1.55 -12.26
N ASP A 6 -3.69 1.22 -11.57
CA ASP A 6 -2.91 0.01 -11.81
C ASP A 6 -3.36 -1.05 -10.79
N LEU A 7 -4.10 -2.05 -11.25
CA LEU A 7 -4.75 -3.05 -10.39
C LEU A 7 -3.82 -4.24 -10.18
N HIS A 8 -3.49 -4.54 -8.93
CA HIS A 8 -2.60 -5.62 -8.51
C HIS A 8 -3.25 -6.48 -7.41
N CYS A 9 -2.53 -7.51 -7.00
CA CYS A 9 -2.76 -8.23 -5.76
C CYS A 9 -1.40 -8.57 -5.11
N ASP A 10 -1.37 -8.65 -3.79
CA ASP A 10 -0.20 -9.05 -2.99
C ASP A 10 -0.26 -10.58 -2.74
N ASN A 11 0.66 -11.14 -1.94
CA ASN A 11 0.62 -12.56 -1.57
C ASN A 11 -0.63 -12.88 -0.71
N GLU A 12 -0.67 -12.35 0.53
CA GLU A 12 -1.89 -12.25 1.35
C GLU A 12 -1.97 -10.83 1.91
N SER A 13 -3.07 -10.10 1.67
CA SER A 13 -3.18 -8.72 2.15
C SER A 13 -4.63 -8.25 2.34
N VAL A 14 -4.79 -7.13 3.05
CA VAL A 14 -6.01 -6.31 2.96
C VAL A 14 -5.98 -5.45 1.71
N ILE A 15 -7.13 -4.89 1.32
CA ILE A 15 -7.16 -3.85 0.28
C ILE A 15 -6.30 -2.68 0.76
N HIS A 16 -5.32 -2.32 -0.05
CA HIS A 16 -4.44 -1.19 0.21
C HIS A 16 -4.02 -0.52 -1.10
N LEU A 17 -3.46 0.68 -1.01
CA LEU A 17 -3.03 1.42 -2.19
C LEU A 17 -1.70 2.13 -1.99
N TYR A 18 -1.05 2.43 -3.11
CA TYR A 18 0.12 3.29 -3.21
C TYR A 18 -0.23 4.51 -4.06
N ALA A 19 0.23 5.69 -3.65
CA ALA A 19 0.06 6.92 -4.41
C ALA A 19 1.13 7.95 -4.08
N ALA A 20 1.30 8.93 -4.97
CA ALA A 20 2.18 10.05 -4.70
C ALA A 20 1.62 10.96 -3.59
N THR A 21 2.42 11.34 -2.59
CA THR A 21 1.98 12.22 -1.48
C THR A 21 1.25 13.50 -1.93
N PRO A 22 1.71 14.23 -2.97
CA PRO A 22 1.02 15.42 -3.47
C PRO A 22 -0.37 15.15 -4.06
N GLN A 23 -0.72 13.89 -4.33
CA GLN A 23 -1.98 13.48 -4.94
C GLN A 23 -3.03 13.01 -3.93
N TRP A 24 -2.69 12.96 -2.63
CA TRP A 24 -3.56 12.39 -1.60
C TRP A 24 -5.01 12.94 -1.61
N SER A 25 -5.19 14.25 -1.74
CA SER A 25 -6.53 14.86 -1.75
C SER A 25 -7.40 14.36 -2.92
N GLN A 26 -6.79 13.93 -4.03
CA GLN A 26 -7.49 13.36 -5.19
C GLN A 26 -7.69 11.84 -5.05
N VAL A 27 -6.86 11.17 -4.23
CA VAL A 27 -6.85 9.71 -4.04
C VAL A 27 -7.70 9.29 -2.82
N GLU A 28 -7.83 10.12 -1.79
CA GLU A 28 -8.61 9.82 -0.58
C GLU A 28 -10.05 9.36 -0.90
N PRO A 29 -10.79 9.96 -1.85
CA PRO A 29 -12.10 9.46 -2.26
C PRO A 29 -12.10 8.00 -2.74
N LEU A 30 -11.06 7.58 -3.47
CA LEU A 30 -10.89 6.20 -3.91
C LEU A 30 -10.64 5.30 -2.70
N ALA A 31 -9.71 5.69 -1.81
CA ALA A 31 -9.38 4.94 -0.59
C ALA A 31 -10.64 4.64 0.25
N ARG A 32 -11.52 5.64 0.38
CA ARG A 32 -12.81 5.54 1.07
C ARG A 32 -13.78 4.62 0.35
N ALA A 33 -13.89 4.75 -0.97
CA ALA A 33 -14.82 3.94 -1.77
C ALA A 33 -14.47 2.45 -1.77
N VAL A 34 -13.18 2.12 -1.94
CA VAL A 34 -12.69 0.72 -1.95
C VAL A 34 -12.52 0.13 -0.55
N GLY A 35 -12.66 0.95 0.49
CA GLY A 35 -12.46 0.52 1.87
C GLY A 35 -11.02 0.11 2.16
N ALA A 36 -10.06 0.84 1.61
CA ALA A 36 -8.63 0.58 1.83
C ALA A 36 -8.30 0.67 3.32
N GLU A 37 -7.68 -0.37 3.86
CA GLU A 37 -7.20 -0.41 5.26
C GLU A 37 -5.83 0.26 5.39
N VAL A 38 -5.09 0.42 4.29
CA VAL A 38 -3.83 1.18 4.27
C VAL A 38 -3.71 2.01 2.99
N SER A 39 -3.29 3.26 3.12
CA SER A 39 -2.93 4.14 2.00
C SER A 39 -1.48 4.58 2.14
N LEU A 40 -0.57 4.02 1.36
CA LEU A 40 0.88 4.24 1.43
C LEU A 40 1.30 5.38 0.49
N LEU A 41 1.87 6.44 1.06
CA LEU A 41 2.24 7.65 0.33
C LEU A 41 3.74 7.89 0.27
N ALA A 42 4.25 8.15 -0.93
CA ALA A 42 5.63 8.57 -1.15
C ALA A 42 5.70 9.78 -2.09
N THR A 43 6.65 10.69 -1.88
CA THR A 43 6.95 11.72 -2.89
C THR A 43 7.85 11.16 -4.00
N ASP A 44 8.67 10.18 -3.64
CA ASP A 44 9.55 9.40 -4.51
C ASP A 44 9.88 8.10 -3.75
N SER A 45 9.50 6.94 -4.30
CA SER A 45 9.75 5.63 -3.69
C SER A 45 11.16 5.09 -3.97
N GLY A 46 11.85 5.65 -4.96
CA GLY A 46 13.22 5.30 -5.35
C GLY A 46 13.36 4.17 -6.37
N ASP A 47 12.28 3.65 -6.98
CA ASP A 47 12.34 2.56 -7.97
C ASP A 47 11.47 2.77 -9.23
N ASP A 48 10.89 3.97 -9.41
CA ASP A 48 10.06 4.34 -10.56
C ASP A 48 8.97 3.30 -10.94
N PRO A 49 8.11 2.83 -10.00
CA PRO A 49 6.94 2.01 -10.33
C PRO A 49 6.00 2.71 -11.33
N PHE A 50 5.10 1.95 -11.94
CA PHE A 50 4.28 2.43 -13.04
C PHE A 50 3.40 3.64 -12.65
N ASP A 51 2.85 3.64 -11.45
CA ASP A 51 2.11 4.78 -10.90
C ASP A 51 2.98 6.02 -10.73
N GLU A 52 4.22 5.90 -10.24
CA GLU A 52 5.17 7.01 -10.15
C GLU A 52 5.64 7.51 -11.52
N ALA A 53 5.85 6.61 -12.48
CA ALA A 53 6.15 6.99 -13.86
C ALA A 53 5.03 7.84 -14.47
N CYS A 54 3.76 7.54 -14.13
CA CYS A 54 2.60 8.30 -14.54
C CYS A 54 2.41 9.62 -13.78
N SER A 55 2.57 9.60 -12.46
CA SER A 55 2.21 10.71 -11.56
C SER A 55 3.33 11.73 -11.34
N LEU A 56 4.59 11.31 -11.26
CA LEU A 56 5.71 12.18 -10.87
C LEU A 56 6.19 13.09 -11.99
N LEU A 57 5.80 12.85 -13.26
CA LEU A 57 6.20 13.65 -14.41
C LEU A 57 5.96 15.15 -14.18
N TRP A 58 4.75 15.52 -13.78
CA TRP A 58 4.36 16.92 -13.57
C TRP A 58 5.10 17.56 -12.39
N SER A 59 5.30 16.79 -11.32
CA SER A 59 6.10 17.20 -10.17
C SER A 59 7.57 17.43 -10.54
N ARG A 60 8.16 16.54 -11.36
CA ARG A 60 9.54 16.65 -11.87
C ARG A 60 9.69 17.85 -12.81
N LEU A 61 8.72 18.08 -13.69
CA LEU A 61 8.66 19.25 -14.59
C LEU A 61 8.62 20.56 -13.80
N ASN A 62 7.74 20.67 -12.80
CA ASN A 62 7.63 21.83 -11.92
C ASN A 62 8.97 22.15 -11.23
N ARG A 63 9.63 21.14 -10.66
CA ARG A 63 10.96 21.31 -10.03
C ARG A 63 12.02 21.78 -11.03
N ALA A 64 12.03 21.20 -12.22
CA ALA A 64 12.99 21.56 -13.27
C ALA A 64 12.76 22.98 -13.82
N TRP A 65 11.51 23.43 -13.89
CA TRP A 65 11.16 24.79 -14.30
C TRP A 65 11.58 25.82 -13.26
N GLN A 66 11.25 25.57 -11.99
CA GLN A 66 11.64 26.42 -10.86
C GLN A 66 13.16 26.56 -10.75
N SER A 67 13.91 25.46 -10.92
CA SER A 67 15.39 25.50 -10.85
C SER A 67 16.04 26.30 -11.99
N ARG A 68 15.30 26.56 -13.07
CA ARG A 68 15.74 27.39 -14.21
C ARG A 68 15.28 28.84 -14.12
N GLY A 69 14.76 29.27 -12.97
CA GLY A 69 14.23 30.63 -12.78
C GLY A 69 12.85 30.84 -13.41
N GLY A 70 12.13 29.74 -13.68
CA GLY A 70 10.73 29.78 -14.09
C GLY A 70 9.83 30.40 -13.02
N GLY A 71 8.69 30.94 -13.45
CA GLY A 71 7.69 31.56 -12.57
C GLY A 71 7.10 30.59 -11.53
N ALA A 72 6.38 31.15 -10.55
CA ALA A 72 5.78 30.41 -9.44
C ALA A 72 4.55 29.55 -9.84
N ASP A 73 4.02 29.74 -11.06
CA ASP A 73 2.86 28.99 -11.54
C ASP A 73 3.25 27.53 -11.78
N ALA A 74 2.77 26.65 -10.90
CA ALA A 74 2.98 25.21 -11.03
C ALA A 74 1.95 24.60 -11.99
N TRP A 75 2.40 23.74 -12.90
CA TRP A 75 1.51 22.85 -13.62
C TRP A 75 0.77 21.92 -12.63
N PRO A 76 -0.52 21.62 -12.88
CA PRO A 76 -1.28 20.73 -12.02
C PRO A 76 -0.71 19.31 -12.04
N GLN A 77 -1.08 18.50 -11.04
CA GLN A 77 -0.87 17.05 -11.06
C GLN A 77 -1.82 16.42 -12.08
N ALA A 78 -1.54 16.59 -13.38
CA ALA A 78 -2.47 16.26 -14.46
C ALA A 78 -2.54 14.75 -14.80
N CYS A 79 -1.96 13.90 -13.95
CA CYS A 79 -2.07 12.45 -14.05
C CYS A 79 -2.05 11.90 -12.61
N VAL A 80 -3.22 11.64 -12.05
CA VAL A 80 -3.36 10.96 -10.76
C VAL A 80 -3.19 9.48 -11.01
N ALA A 81 -2.20 8.85 -10.37
CA ALA A 81 -1.95 7.43 -10.54
C ALA A 81 -1.92 6.72 -9.19
N VAL A 82 -2.54 5.54 -9.15
CA VAL A 82 -2.69 4.73 -7.95
C VAL A 82 -2.41 3.28 -8.30
N THR A 83 -1.50 2.65 -7.57
CA THR A 83 -1.43 1.19 -7.50
C THR A 83 -2.44 0.71 -6.47
N LEU A 84 -3.43 -0.08 -6.87
CA LEU A 84 -4.47 -0.61 -5.99
C LEU A 84 -4.30 -2.13 -5.85
N GLU A 85 -4.01 -2.56 -4.63
CA GLU A 85 -3.85 -3.96 -4.28
C GLU A 85 -5.18 -4.53 -3.79
N LEU A 86 -5.79 -5.39 -4.60
CA LEU A 86 -7.11 -5.98 -4.34
C LEU A 86 -7.00 -7.27 -3.51
N ARG A 87 -6.27 -7.20 -2.39
CA ARG A 87 -6.00 -8.31 -1.44
C ARG A 87 -4.93 -9.28 -1.96
N GLY A 88 -5.01 -10.56 -1.55
CA GLY A 88 -4.06 -11.60 -1.90
C GLY A 88 -4.32 -12.30 -3.23
N VAL A 89 -3.31 -12.96 -3.78
CA VAL A 89 -3.37 -13.72 -5.04
C VAL A 89 -4.41 -14.84 -5.05
N CYS A 90 -4.82 -15.31 -3.86
CA CYS A 90 -5.83 -16.35 -3.68
C CYS A 90 -7.26 -15.80 -3.51
N ASP A 91 -7.45 -14.49 -3.36
CA ASP A 91 -8.74 -13.83 -3.12
C ASP A 91 -9.53 -13.61 -4.43
N VAL A 92 -9.80 -14.70 -5.15
CA VAL A 92 -10.44 -14.68 -6.47
C VAL A 92 -11.87 -15.23 -6.38
N SER A 93 -12.86 -14.34 -6.41
CA SER A 93 -14.27 -14.72 -6.54
C SER A 93 -15.09 -13.66 -7.28
N HIS A 94 -16.26 -14.07 -7.80
CA HIS A 94 -17.18 -13.12 -8.44
C HIS A 94 -17.73 -12.10 -7.45
N GLU A 95 -17.97 -12.50 -6.21
CA GLU A 95 -18.45 -11.61 -5.15
C GLU A 95 -17.45 -10.50 -4.85
N LEU A 96 -16.15 -10.84 -4.76
CA LEU A 96 -15.09 -9.85 -4.56
C LEU A 96 -14.94 -8.92 -5.76
N ALA A 97 -14.88 -9.47 -6.97
CA ALA A 97 -14.78 -8.67 -8.19
C ALA A 97 -15.97 -7.73 -8.38
N GLN A 98 -17.18 -8.17 -8.04
CA GLN A 98 -18.38 -7.35 -8.06
C GLN A 98 -18.25 -6.19 -7.06
N ALA A 99 -17.89 -6.47 -5.81
CA ALA A 99 -17.71 -5.43 -4.80
C ALA A 99 -16.62 -4.40 -5.19
N ASP A 100 -15.49 -4.86 -5.71
CA ASP A 100 -14.38 -3.99 -6.14
C ASP A 100 -14.79 -3.09 -7.31
N SER A 101 -15.46 -3.66 -8.31
CA SER A 101 -15.94 -2.90 -9.47
C SER A 101 -17.01 -1.86 -9.08
N GLU A 102 -17.91 -2.21 -8.16
CA GLU A 102 -18.92 -1.27 -7.63
C GLU A 102 -18.28 -0.11 -6.86
N ALA A 103 -17.24 -0.39 -6.08
CA ALA A 103 -16.48 0.64 -5.36
C ALA A 103 -15.75 1.58 -6.33
N ILE A 104 -15.11 1.04 -7.37
CA ILE A 104 -14.44 1.84 -8.40
C ILE A 104 -15.47 2.69 -9.16
N ILE A 105 -16.62 2.13 -9.54
CA ILE A 105 -17.71 2.88 -10.18
C ILE A 105 -18.25 3.98 -9.26
N HIS A 106 -18.39 3.71 -7.96
CA HIS A 106 -18.80 4.71 -6.96
C HIS A 106 -17.79 5.86 -6.90
N TRP A 107 -16.49 5.57 -6.87
CA TRP A 107 -15.44 6.59 -6.94
C TRP A 107 -15.50 7.39 -8.24
N LEU A 108 -15.57 6.73 -9.40
CA LEU A 108 -15.67 7.39 -10.72
C LEU A 108 -16.91 8.29 -10.82
N THR A 109 -18.02 7.88 -10.22
CA THR A 109 -19.23 8.71 -10.09
C THR A 109 -18.99 9.91 -9.17
N HIS A 110 -18.34 9.70 -8.03
CA HIS A 110 -18.04 10.76 -7.06
C HIS A 110 -17.17 11.87 -7.66
N ILE A 111 -16.19 11.52 -8.49
CA ILE A 111 -15.31 12.48 -9.19
C ILE A 111 -15.92 13.03 -10.49
N GLY A 112 -17.15 12.63 -10.84
CA GLY A 112 -17.89 13.17 -11.99
C GLY A 112 -17.49 12.59 -13.36
N LEU A 113 -16.76 11.48 -13.40
CA LEU A 113 -16.43 10.78 -14.67
C LEU A 113 -17.56 9.87 -15.15
N ILE A 114 -18.45 9.45 -14.25
CA ILE A 114 -19.67 8.70 -14.58
C ILE A 114 -20.87 9.56 -14.21
N ASP A 115 -21.75 9.79 -15.18
CA ASP A 115 -23.04 10.48 -14.98
C ASP A 115 -24.04 9.54 -14.30
N ALA A 116 -23.97 9.50 -12.97
CA ALA A 116 -24.88 8.75 -12.12
C ALA A 116 -25.10 9.48 -10.78
N PRO A 117 -26.18 9.19 -10.04
CA PRO A 117 -26.41 9.80 -8.73
C PRO A 117 -25.28 9.46 -7.75
N ALA A 118 -24.56 10.50 -7.30
CA ALA A 118 -23.51 10.34 -6.31
C ALA A 118 -24.09 9.90 -4.96
N ARG A 119 -23.47 8.87 -4.36
CA ARG A 119 -23.75 8.43 -3.00
C ARG A 119 -22.68 8.98 -2.05
N PRO A 120 -23.00 9.28 -0.78
CA PRO A 120 -22.00 9.66 0.21
C PRO A 120 -20.88 8.61 0.29
N LEU A 121 -19.63 9.07 0.37
CA LEU A 121 -18.49 8.18 0.58
C LEU A 121 -18.49 7.66 2.03
N PRO A 122 -18.12 6.39 2.26
CA PRO A 122 -17.85 5.86 3.61
C PRO A 122 -16.77 6.70 4.32
N GLU A 123 -16.64 6.56 5.64
CA GLU A 123 -15.50 7.15 6.35
C GLU A 123 -14.18 6.50 5.91
N LEU A 124 -13.09 7.29 5.93
CA LEU A 124 -11.76 6.76 5.71
C LEU A 124 -11.39 5.83 6.88
N ARG A 125 -10.94 4.60 6.56
CA ARG A 125 -10.63 3.57 7.58
C ARG A 125 -9.49 3.99 8.49
N HIS A 126 -8.39 4.47 7.89
CA HIS A 126 -7.19 4.93 8.59
C HIS A 126 -6.59 6.15 7.89
N PRO A 127 -5.91 7.05 8.62
CA PRO A 127 -5.16 8.14 8.01
C PRO A 127 -4.13 7.63 6.99
N PRO A 128 -3.70 8.46 6.02
CA PRO A 128 -2.64 8.07 5.10
C PRO A 128 -1.33 7.80 5.85
N THR A 129 -0.63 6.75 5.41
CA THR A 129 0.61 6.27 6.01
C THR A 129 1.77 6.65 5.10
N PRO A 130 2.88 7.22 5.61
CA PRO A 130 4.08 7.36 4.79
C PRO A 130 4.57 5.99 4.34
N LEU A 131 4.94 5.82 3.07
CA LEU A 131 5.50 4.56 2.56
C LEU A 131 6.76 4.15 3.34
N ALA A 132 7.54 5.14 3.79
CA ALA A 132 8.68 4.95 4.69
C ALA A 132 8.31 4.38 6.07
N GLY A 133 7.03 4.41 6.44
CA GLY A 133 6.46 3.75 7.63
C GLY A 133 5.95 2.33 7.38
N SER A 134 6.01 1.82 6.14
CA SER A 134 5.79 0.39 5.86
C SER A 134 7.05 -0.38 6.23
N ILE A 135 7.01 -1.11 7.34
CA ILE A 135 8.17 -1.82 7.90
C ILE A 135 8.08 -3.31 7.53
N PRO A 136 9.04 -3.83 6.73
CA PRO A 136 9.11 -5.25 6.44
C PRO A 136 9.61 -6.02 7.65
N MET A 137 9.01 -7.18 7.87
CA MET A 137 9.44 -8.15 8.87
C MET A 137 10.16 -9.29 8.19
N VAL A 138 11.40 -9.53 8.61
CA VAL A 138 12.32 -10.44 7.92
C VAL A 138 12.50 -11.70 8.75
N ALA A 139 12.43 -12.87 8.09
CA ALA A 139 12.72 -14.15 8.70
C ALA A 139 14.23 -14.23 9.05
N PRO A 140 14.61 -14.37 10.33
CA PRO A 140 16.01 -14.48 10.75
C PRO A 140 16.66 -15.81 10.37
N VAL A 141 15.84 -16.87 10.24
CA VAL A 141 16.24 -18.23 9.87
C VAL A 141 15.30 -18.78 8.81
N GLY A 142 15.71 -19.86 8.15
CA GLY A 142 14.83 -20.62 7.27
C GLY A 142 13.99 -21.62 8.07
N GLY A 143 12.76 -21.89 7.64
CA GLY A 143 11.88 -22.80 8.35
C GLY A 143 10.42 -22.71 7.93
N VAL A 144 9.56 -23.33 8.73
CA VAL A 144 8.11 -23.27 8.55
C VAL A 144 7.57 -21.98 9.13
N LEU A 145 6.90 -21.17 8.30
CA LEU A 145 6.25 -19.92 8.70
C LEU A 145 4.84 -20.18 9.23
N VAL A 146 4.57 -19.73 10.44
CA VAL A 146 3.25 -19.77 11.09
C VAL A 146 2.80 -18.36 11.41
N HIS A 147 1.73 -17.90 10.77
CA HIS A 147 1.13 -16.60 11.08
C HIS A 147 0.30 -16.68 12.36
N LEU A 148 0.50 -15.72 13.27
CA LEU A 148 -0.24 -15.65 14.54
C LEU A 148 -1.43 -14.70 14.47
N LEU A 149 -1.43 -13.75 13.53
CA LEU A 149 -2.47 -12.75 13.35
C LEU A 149 -2.93 -12.69 11.89
N PRO A 150 -4.23 -12.44 11.62
CA PRO A 150 -4.71 -12.19 10.26
C PRO A 150 -4.24 -10.83 9.73
N VAL A 151 -4.19 -10.68 8.40
CA VAL A 151 -4.04 -9.36 7.77
C VAL A 151 -5.21 -8.44 8.18
N GLY A 152 -4.92 -7.14 8.30
CA GLY A 152 -5.84 -6.13 8.83
C GLY A 152 -5.80 -5.98 10.36
N SER A 153 -5.03 -6.80 11.06
CA SER A 153 -4.88 -6.66 12.51
C SER A 153 -4.16 -5.37 12.87
N GLN A 154 -4.72 -4.64 13.83
CA GLN A 154 -4.02 -3.57 14.55
C GLN A 154 -3.05 -4.21 15.54
N VAL A 155 -1.79 -3.80 15.49
CA VAL A 155 -0.73 -4.36 16.33
C VAL A 155 0.02 -3.26 17.07
N GLN A 156 0.47 -3.60 18.27
CA GLN A 156 1.37 -2.77 19.06
C GLN A 156 2.80 -3.28 18.92
N THR A 157 3.76 -2.38 19.06
CA THR A 157 5.18 -2.70 19.08
C THR A 157 5.46 -3.81 20.10
N GLY A 158 6.18 -4.85 19.67
CA GLY A 158 6.46 -6.02 20.49
C GLY A 158 5.38 -7.10 20.48
N ALA A 159 4.22 -6.90 19.82
CA ALA A 159 3.23 -7.95 19.63
C ALA A 159 3.77 -9.06 18.74
N ALA A 160 3.50 -10.31 19.09
CA ALA A 160 3.87 -11.47 18.28
C ALA A 160 2.96 -11.59 17.06
N ILE A 161 3.51 -11.62 15.86
CA ILE A 161 2.72 -11.64 14.61
C ILE A 161 2.92 -12.90 13.79
N ALA A 162 4.07 -13.57 13.93
CA ALA A 162 4.41 -14.81 13.25
C ALA A 162 5.49 -15.58 14.01
N GLU A 163 5.66 -16.86 13.66
CA GLU A 163 6.73 -17.73 14.12
C GLU A 163 7.41 -18.40 12.92
N VAL A 164 8.72 -18.60 13.01
CA VAL A 164 9.51 -19.40 12.07
C VAL A 164 10.06 -20.59 12.83
N ILE A 165 9.64 -21.79 12.44
CA ILE A 165 10.05 -23.05 13.05
C ILE A 165 11.23 -23.62 12.25
N ASP A 166 12.43 -23.57 12.84
CA ASP A 166 13.60 -24.27 12.33
C ASP A 166 13.52 -25.74 12.76
N VAL A 167 13.06 -26.57 11.83
CA VAL A 167 12.88 -28.02 12.04
C VAL A 167 14.19 -28.79 12.21
N LEU A 168 15.32 -28.22 11.76
CA LEU A 168 16.63 -28.85 11.89
C LEU A 168 17.26 -28.56 13.26
N ALA A 169 17.04 -27.36 13.78
CA ALA A 169 17.53 -26.94 15.10
C ALA A 169 16.56 -27.25 16.26
N ASP A 170 15.32 -27.68 15.95
CA ASP A 170 14.22 -27.83 16.92
C ASP A 170 13.97 -26.53 17.70
N GLN A 171 13.89 -25.41 16.98
CA GLN A 171 13.72 -24.07 17.54
C GLN A 171 12.54 -23.34 16.91
N VAL A 172 11.82 -22.59 17.74
CA VAL A 172 10.76 -21.68 17.30
C VAL A 172 11.23 -20.25 17.52
N GLN A 173 11.31 -19.48 16.45
CA GLN A 173 11.67 -18.06 16.50
C GLN A 173 10.44 -17.20 16.27
N ARG A 174 10.10 -16.38 17.25
CA ARG A 174 8.93 -15.50 17.19
C ARG A 174 9.30 -14.13 16.63
N LEU A 175 8.54 -13.69 15.65
CA LEU A 175 8.66 -12.37 15.04
C LEU A 175 7.69 -11.41 15.72
N HIS A 176 8.22 -10.27 16.14
CA HIS A 176 7.47 -9.26 16.86
C HIS A 176 7.37 -7.98 16.04
N ALA A 177 6.22 -7.31 16.10
CA ALA A 177 5.97 -6.06 15.40
C ALA A 177 7.01 -4.99 15.81
N PRO A 178 7.76 -4.39 14.87
CA PRO A 178 8.76 -3.36 15.17
C PRO A 178 8.15 -1.97 15.44
N CYS A 179 6.88 -1.77 15.11
CA CYS A 179 6.14 -0.53 15.31
C CYS A 179 4.65 -0.82 15.54
N ASP A 180 3.94 0.19 16.04
CA ASP A 180 2.48 0.19 16.07
C ASP A 180 1.94 0.40 14.65
N GLY A 181 0.85 -0.27 14.29
CA GLY A 181 0.23 -0.08 12.98
C GLY A 181 -0.66 -1.23 12.53
N VAL A 182 -0.86 -1.32 11.22
CA VAL A 182 -1.69 -2.35 10.58
C VAL A 182 -0.79 -3.42 9.94
N LEU A 183 -0.94 -4.68 10.33
CA LEU A 183 -0.39 -5.82 9.60
C LEU A 183 -1.16 -5.97 8.29
N TYR A 184 -0.69 -5.36 7.20
CA TYR A 184 -1.49 -5.19 6.00
C TYR A 184 -1.19 -6.22 4.91
N ALA A 185 0.02 -6.77 4.90
CA ALA A 185 0.44 -7.78 3.94
C ALA A 185 1.34 -8.82 4.63
N ARG A 186 1.29 -10.06 4.14
CA ARG A 186 2.12 -11.18 4.59
C ARG A 186 2.32 -12.21 3.49
N GLU A 187 3.30 -13.07 3.71
CA GLU A 187 3.65 -14.15 2.79
C GLU A 187 2.57 -15.25 2.76
N ASP A 188 2.24 -15.75 1.56
CA ASP A 188 1.32 -16.87 1.35
C ASP A 188 2.05 -18.23 1.48
N GLY A 189 3.33 -18.27 1.13
CA GLY A 189 4.24 -19.37 1.42
C GLY A 189 4.29 -19.74 2.91
N ARG A 190 4.42 -21.05 3.18
CA ARG A 190 4.62 -21.59 4.55
C ARG A 190 6.03 -22.08 4.80
N TRP A 191 6.92 -21.94 3.81
CA TRP A 191 8.34 -22.19 3.92
C TRP A 191 9.08 -20.93 3.53
N VAL A 192 9.99 -20.49 4.39
CA VAL A 192 10.75 -19.26 4.19
C VAL A 192 12.24 -19.53 4.35
N HIS A 193 13.06 -18.68 3.73
CA HIS A 193 14.50 -18.67 3.95
C HIS A 193 14.91 -17.48 4.83
N ALA A 194 16.09 -17.57 5.45
CA ALA A 194 16.67 -16.44 6.17
C ALA A 194 16.80 -15.23 5.23
N GLY A 195 16.40 -14.05 5.68
CA GLY A 195 16.38 -12.82 4.89
C GLY A 195 15.10 -12.57 4.08
N MET A 196 14.17 -13.52 4.02
CA MET A 196 12.89 -13.33 3.34
C MET A 196 11.98 -12.39 4.13
N THR A 197 11.33 -11.44 3.44
CA THR A 197 10.26 -10.63 4.07
C THR A 197 9.01 -11.49 4.17
N VAL A 198 8.43 -11.59 5.37
CA VAL A 198 7.29 -12.48 5.65
C VAL A 198 6.01 -11.73 6.01
N ALA A 199 6.13 -10.46 6.36
CA ALA A 199 5.03 -9.57 6.73
C ALA A 199 5.43 -8.11 6.56
N LYS A 200 4.46 -7.22 6.42
CA LYS A 200 4.65 -5.77 6.41
C LYS A 200 3.65 -5.10 7.34
N ILE A 201 4.14 -4.14 8.13
CA ILE A 201 3.30 -3.34 9.04
C ILE A 201 3.35 -1.89 8.60
N ALA A 202 2.17 -1.29 8.41
CA ALA A 202 2.03 0.11 8.06
C ALA A 202 1.94 0.96 9.34
N GLY A 203 3.05 1.59 9.72
CA GLY A 203 3.15 2.48 10.87
C GLY A 203 3.10 3.97 10.49
N ALA A 204 2.63 4.81 11.41
CA ALA A 204 2.41 6.24 11.15
C ALA A 204 3.71 7.06 10.97
N GLU A 205 4.84 6.55 11.43
CA GLU A 205 6.12 7.25 11.38
C GLU A 205 6.98 6.81 10.19
N ALA A 206 7.57 7.78 9.48
CA ALA A 206 8.50 7.53 8.39
C ALA A 206 9.89 7.13 8.94
N ILE A 207 10.12 5.83 9.14
CA ILE A 207 11.34 5.31 9.78
C ILE A 207 12.38 4.85 8.73
N ARG A 208 11.94 4.41 7.54
CA ARG A 208 12.82 3.92 6.46
C ARG A 208 13.30 5.06 5.56
N SER A 209 14.43 4.83 4.89
CA SER A 209 15.00 5.73 3.88
C SER A 209 15.63 4.93 2.73
N GLY A 210 15.90 5.59 1.61
CA GLY A 210 16.41 4.93 0.40
C GLY A 210 15.29 4.32 -0.45
N LYS A 211 15.56 3.18 -1.08
CA LYS A 211 14.54 2.44 -1.84
C LYS A 211 13.49 1.88 -0.89
N LEU A 212 12.25 2.33 -1.05
CA LEU A 212 11.15 1.97 -0.14
C LEU A 212 10.40 0.73 -0.61
N LEU A 213 10.41 0.46 -1.91
CA LEU A 213 9.83 -0.73 -2.50
C LEU A 213 10.79 -1.91 -2.36
N SER A 214 10.20 -3.07 -2.12
CA SER A 214 10.87 -4.37 -2.09
C SER A 214 10.25 -5.20 -3.20
N ALA A 215 11.06 -5.62 -4.18
CA ALA A 215 10.68 -6.62 -5.18
C ALA A 215 10.47 -8.00 -4.54
#